data_AF-A0A534IJT1-F1
#
_entry.id   AF-A0A534IJT1-F1
#
_cell.length_a   1.000
_cell.length_b   1.000
_cell.length_c   1.000
_cell.angle_alpha   90.00
_cell.angle_beta   90.00
_cell.angle_gamma   90.00
#
_symmetry.space_group_name_H-M   'P 1'
#
loop_
_entity.id
_entity.type
_entity.pdbx_description
1 polymer ?
#
loop_
_entity_poly.entity_id
_entity_poly.type
_entity_poly.pdbx_seq_one_letter_code
_entity_poly.pdbx_strand_id
1 'polypeptide(L)'
;METMSVNQTEVRGMVEKEIELLRQRRAALEKAGLKVDQLEESLTQGLADTTAEDARQEFLKAELKKSTARTTAAYEALYEQGSGLLDAMMGVIGKNSDEAKILQRTRSAIRRPGSPPEEVAIPVEPRPVA
;
A
#
# COMPACT_ATOMS: atom_id res chain seq x y z
N MET A 1 28.58 -6.73 5.77
CA MET A 1 28.64 -7.29 4.41
C MET A 1 27.35 -6.86 3.72
N GLU A 2 27.41 -5.89 2.82
CA GLU A 2 26.29 -5.60 1.92
C GLU A 2 26.16 -6.76 0.95
N THR A 3 25.02 -7.44 0.97
CA THR A 3 24.64 -8.34 -0.11
C THR A 3 24.37 -7.46 -1.33
N MET A 4 25.31 -7.41 -2.28
CA MET A 4 25.05 -6.81 -3.59
C MET A 4 23.99 -7.67 -4.28
N SER A 5 22.73 -7.29 -4.12
CA SER A 5 21.59 -7.84 -4.83
C SER A 5 21.73 -7.44 -6.30
N VAL A 6 21.95 -8.41 -7.17
CA VAL A 6 21.90 -8.22 -8.63
C VAL A 6 20.51 -7.66 -8.98
N ASN A 7 20.44 -6.63 -9.83
CA ASN A 7 19.17 -6.03 -10.19
C ASN A 7 18.46 -6.84 -11.31
N GLN A 8 17.14 -6.69 -11.44
CA GLN A 8 16.34 -7.47 -12.38
C GLN A 8 16.82 -7.33 -13.84
N THR A 9 17.24 -6.13 -14.24
CA THR A 9 17.75 -5.84 -15.58
C THR A 9 19.06 -6.56 -15.87
N GLU A 10 19.97 -6.62 -14.88
CA GLU A 10 21.23 -7.35 -14.98
C GLU A 10 21.01 -8.85 -15.14
N VAL A 11 20.09 -9.42 -14.35
CA VAL A 11 19.72 -10.85 -14.47
C VAL A 11 19.12 -11.13 -15.85
N ARG A 12 18.19 -10.31 -16.32
CA ARG A 12 17.59 -10.46 -17.65
C ARG A 12 18.64 -10.43 -18.76
N GLY A 13 19.51 -9.43 -18.76
CA GLY A 13 20.56 -9.29 -19.77
C GLY A 13 21.56 -10.43 -19.75
N MET A 14 21.87 -10.97 -18.56
CA MET A 14 22.68 -12.17 -18.42
C MET A 14 22.02 -13.39 -19.09
N VAL A 15 20.74 -13.66 -18.78
CA VAL A 15 20.01 -14.82 -19.33
C VAL A 15 19.82 -14.71 -20.85
N GLU A 16 19.50 -13.53 -21.37
CA GLU A 16 19.43 -13.29 -22.82
C GLU A 16 20.75 -13.63 -23.52
N LYS A 17 21.87 -13.24 -22.91
CA LYS A 17 23.22 -13.58 -23.42
C LYS A 17 23.54 -15.06 -23.29
N GLU A 18 23.11 -15.73 -22.23
CA GLU A 18 23.28 -17.18 -22.07
C GLU A 18 22.53 -17.97 -23.15
N ILE A 19 21.29 -17.57 -23.46
CA ILE A 19 20.52 -18.15 -24.58
C ILE A 19 21.27 -17.97 -25.91
N GLU A 20 21.83 -16.78 -26.15
CA GLU A 20 22.64 -16.54 -27.35
C GLU A 20 23.88 -17.45 -27.39
N LEU A 21 24.58 -17.61 -26.27
CA LEU A 21 25.74 -18.48 -26.17
C LEU A 21 25.39 -19.96 -26.38
N LEU A 22 24.26 -20.43 -25.84
CA LEU A 22 23.74 -21.78 -26.07
C LEU A 22 23.54 -22.02 -27.57
N ARG A 23 22.93 -21.07 -28.29
CA ARG A 23 22.70 -21.14 -29.74
C ARG A 23 24.02 -21.14 -30.52
N GLN A 24 24.93 -20.21 -30.22
CA GLN A 24 26.20 -20.05 -30.93
C GLN A 24 27.14 -21.25 -30.72
N ARG A 25 27.07 -21.91 -29.56
CA ARG A 25 27.98 -23.02 -29.18
C ARG A 25 27.30 -24.39 -29.20
N ARG A 26 26.07 -24.49 -29.73
CA ARG A 26 25.23 -25.71 -29.70
C ARG A 26 26.02 -26.99 -29.98
N ALA A 27 26.68 -27.08 -31.13
CA ALA A 27 27.38 -28.31 -31.54
C ALA A 27 28.49 -28.75 -30.55
N ALA A 28 29.22 -27.80 -29.96
CA ALA A 28 30.27 -28.11 -28.99
C ALA A 28 29.68 -28.55 -27.64
N LEU A 29 28.58 -27.92 -27.22
CA LEU A 29 27.88 -28.21 -25.98
C LEU A 29 27.14 -29.56 -26.04
N GLU A 30 26.47 -29.85 -27.16
CA GLU A 30 25.81 -31.14 -27.39
C GLU A 30 26.83 -32.29 -27.45
N LYS A 31 27.98 -32.07 -28.10
CA LYS A 31 29.09 -33.04 -28.08
C LYS A 31 29.60 -33.30 -26.66
N ALA A 32 29.53 -32.31 -25.78
CA ALA A 32 29.86 -32.44 -24.36
C ALA A 32 28.72 -33.06 -23.52
N GLY A 33 27.59 -33.42 -24.14
CA GLY A 33 26.46 -34.09 -23.49
C GLY A 33 25.39 -33.16 -22.92
N LEU A 34 25.46 -31.85 -23.16
CA LEU A 34 24.41 -30.93 -22.75
C LEU A 34 23.20 -31.04 -23.68
N LYS A 35 22.00 -31.03 -23.08
CA LYS A 35 20.72 -30.97 -23.81
C LYS A 35 20.38 -29.51 -24.10
N VAL A 36 21.06 -28.94 -25.09
CA VAL A 36 20.99 -27.50 -25.40
C VAL A 36 19.55 -27.03 -25.62
N ASP A 37 18.73 -27.80 -26.35
CA ASP A 37 17.34 -27.44 -26.63
C ASP A 37 16.49 -27.31 -25.37
N GLN A 38 16.65 -28.23 -24.41
CA GLN A 38 15.89 -28.20 -23.14
C GLN A 38 16.31 -27.01 -22.27
N LEU A 39 17.60 -26.68 -22.27
CA LEU A 39 18.13 -25.53 -21.53
C LEU A 39 17.66 -24.21 -22.15
N GLU A 40 17.72 -24.09 -23.47
CA GLU A 40 17.26 -22.92 -24.21
C GLU A 40 15.75 -22.69 -23.99
N GLU A 41 14.95 -23.74 -24.08
CA GLU A 41 13.51 -23.70 -23.83
C GLU A 41 13.20 -23.24 -22.40
N SER A 42 13.87 -23.83 -21.41
CA SER A 42 13.71 -23.49 -19.99
C SER A 42 14.04 -22.02 -19.71
N LEU A 43 15.17 -21.52 -20.21
CA LEU A 43 15.58 -20.12 -20.01
C LEU A 43 14.66 -19.14 -20.75
N THR A 44 14.20 -19.51 -21.95
CA THR A 44 13.26 -18.69 -22.73
C THR A 44 11.91 -18.59 -22.05
N GLN A 45 11.40 -19.70 -21.51
CA GLN A 45 10.16 -19.71 -20.74
C GLN A 45 10.31 -18.87 -19.46
N GLY A 46 11.41 -19.03 -18.72
CA GLY A 46 11.68 -18.23 -17.53
C GLY A 46 11.74 -16.72 -17.82
N LEU A 47 12.34 -16.30 -18.94
CA LEU A 47 12.33 -14.90 -19.38
C LEU A 47 10.92 -14.40 -19.70
N ALA A 48 10.10 -15.22 -20.35
CA ALA A 48 8.72 -14.86 -20.66
C ALA A 48 7.88 -14.69 -19.37
N ASP A 49 8.00 -15.62 -18.43
CA ASP A 49 7.27 -15.62 -17.17
C ASP A 49 7.64 -14.40 -16.31
N THR A 50 8.94 -14.13 -16.17
CA THR A 50 9.43 -12.96 -15.42
C THR A 50 9.00 -11.63 -16.06
N THR A 51 9.02 -11.54 -17.39
CA THR A 51 8.52 -10.35 -18.11
C THR A 51 7.02 -10.14 -17.87
N ALA A 52 6.23 -11.22 -17.85
CA ALA A 52 4.80 -11.16 -17.59
C ALA A 52 4.49 -10.69 -16.15
N GLU A 53 5.23 -11.19 -15.17
CA GLU A 53 5.07 -10.78 -13.77
C GLU A 53 5.53 -9.33 -13.52
N ASP A 54 6.60 -8.86 -14.17
CA ASP A 54 7.00 -7.46 -14.12
C ASP A 54 5.90 -6.53 -14.68
N ALA A 55 5.31 -6.90 -15.83
CA ALA A 55 4.19 -6.15 -16.41
C ALA A 55 2.96 -6.14 -15.46
N ARG A 56 2.68 -7.27 -14.82
CA ARG A 56 1.62 -7.37 -13.81
C ARG A 56 1.90 -6.48 -12.60
N GLN A 57 3.15 -6.43 -12.14
CA GLN A 57 3.55 -5.56 -11.03
C GLN A 57 3.31 -4.08 -11.37
N GLU A 58 3.68 -3.63 -12.58
CA GLU A 58 3.44 -2.26 -13.01
C GLU A 58 1.95 -1.93 -13.11
N PHE A 59 1.14 -2.86 -13.60
CA PHE A 59 -0.31 -2.73 -13.58
C PHE A 59 -0.86 -2.57 -12.14
N LEU A 60 -0.40 -3.40 -11.21
CA LEU A 60 -0.82 -3.33 -9.81
C LEU A 60 -0.39 -2.03 -9.12
N LYS A 61 0.81 -1.50 -9.42
CA LYS A 61 1.26 -0.18 -8.94
C LYS A 61 0.33 0.93 -9.42
N ALA A 62 -0.09 0.88 -10.68
CA ALA A 62 -1.02 1.86 -11.24
C ALA A 62 -2.41 1.79 -10.55
N GLU A 63 -2.93 0.59 -10.31
CA GLU A 63 -4.19 0.40 -9.59
C GLU A 63 -4.10 0.82 -8.12
N LEU A 64 -2.98 0.52 -7.46
CA LEU A 64 -2.73 0.97 -6.08
C LEU A 64 -2.79 2.50 -6.01
N LYS A 65 -2.11 3.20 -6.92
CA LYS A 65 -2.13 4.68 -6.97
C LYS A 65 -3.55 5.23 -7.11
N LYS A 66 -4.37 4.66 -8.00
CA LYS A 66 -5.78 5.06 -8.17
C LYS A 66 -6.59 4.78 -6.91
N SER A 67 -6.40 3.61 -6.30
CA SER A 67 -7.12 3.19 -5.10
C SER A 67 -6.78 4.09 -3.91
N THR A 68 -5.51 4.44 -3.73
CA THR A 68 -5.07 5.40 -2.72
C THR A 68 -5.77 6.74 -2.89
N ALA A 69 -5.78 7.31 -4.09
CA ALA A 69 -6.45 8.58 -4.34
C ALA A 69 -7.95 8.55 -4.00
N ARG A 70 -8.66 7.48 -4.38
CA ARG A 70 -10.08 7.29 -4.03
C ARG A 70 -10.29 7.17 -2.53
N THR A 71 -9.44 6.42 -1.85
CA THR A 71 -9.51 6.19 -0.41
C THR A 71 -9.28 7.49 0.36
N THR A 72 -8.26 8.26 -0.03
CA THR A 72 -7.98 9.58 0.55
C THR A 72 -9.18 10.51 0.39
N ALA A 73 -9.72 10.64 -0.83
CA ALA A 73 -10.88 11.49 -1.08
C ALA A 73 -12.12 11.06 -0.27
N ALA A 74 -12.35 9.74 -0.13
CA ALA A 74 -13.46 9.22 0.66
C ALA A 74 -13.31 9.55 2.15
N TYR A 75 -12.10 9.44 2.71
CA TYR A 75 -11.85 9.80 4.11
C TYR A 75 -11.93 11.30 4.35
N GLU A 76 -11.49 12.14 3.40
CA GLU A 76 -11.66 13.59 3.47
C GLU A 76 -13.14 13.97 3.49
N ALA A 77 -13.94 13.42 2.59
CA ALA A 77 -15.39 13.66 2.56
C ALA A 77 -16.09 13.18 3.84
N LEU A 78 -15.72 12.01 4.36
CA LEU A 78 -16.25 11.49 5.61
C LEU A 78 -15.88 12.40 6.80
N TYR A 79 -14.65 12.92 6.81
CA TYR A 79 -14.21 13.88 7.82
C TYR A 79 -15.00 15.19 7.75
N GLU A 80 -15.21 15.74 6.56
CA GLU A 80 -16.03 16.95 6.38
C GLU A 80 -17.46 16.73 6.90
N GLN A 81 -18.07 15.60 6.55
CA GLN A 81 -19.41 15.25 7.02
C GLN A 81 -19.46 15.11 8.55
N GLY A 82 -18.53 14.35 9.15
CA GLY A 82 -18.51 14.12 10.59
C GLY A 82 -18.22 15.40 11.39
N SER A 83 -17.27 16.21 10.93
CA SER A 83 -16.92 17.48 11.58
C SER A 83 -18.02 18.54 11.43
N GLY A 84 -18.68 18.60 10.28
CA GLY A 84 -19.84 19.47 10.05
C GLY A 84 -21.04 19.08 10.91
N LEU A 85 -21.27 17.78 11.12
CA LEU A 85 -22.32 17.30 12.03
C LEU A 85 -22.06 17.73 13.48
N LEU A 86 -20.81 17.62 13.96
CA LEU A 86 -20.43 18.13 15.28
C LEU A 86 -20.69 19.64 15.42
N ASP A 87 -20.37 20.42 14.38
CA ASP A 87 -20.63 21.86 14.34
C ASP A 87 -22.14 22.17 14.38
N ALA A 88 -22.97 21.40 13.67
CA ALA A 88 -24.42 21.52 13.71
C ALA A 88 -24.98 21.20 15.11
N MET A 89 -24.50 20.12 15.74
CA MET A 89 -24.91 19.75 17.11
C MET A 89 -24.58 20.85 18.12
N MET A 90 -23.38 21.43 18.07
CA MET A 90 -23.00 22.56 18.92
C MET A 90 -23.88 23.79 18.69
N GLY A 91 -24.30 24.03 17.43
CA GLY A 91 -25.23 25.10 17.08
C GLY A 91 -26.60 24.94 17.73
N VAL A 92 -27.13 23.71 17.77
CA VAL A 92 -28.44 23.39 18.37
C VAL A 92 -28.42 23.44 19.90
N ILE A 93 -27.38 22.86 20.51
CA ILE A 93 -27.26 22.76 21.98
C ILE A 93 -26.89 24.12 22.61
N GLY A 94 -26.35 25.04 21.82
CA GLY A 94 -25.89 26.36 22.26
C GLY A 94 -24.39 26.32 22.55
N LYS A 95 -23.63 27.11 21.78
CA LYS A 95 -22.16 27.05 21.68
C LYS A 95 -21.38 27.28 22.98
N ASN A 96 -22.02 27.86 24.01
CA ASN A 96 -21.40 28.17 25.29
C ASN A 96 -21.74 27.17 26.40
N SER A 97 -22.55 26.14 26.11
CA SER A 97 -22.87 25.05 27.05
C SER A 97 -21.66 24.16 27.33
N ASP A 98 -21.69 23.42 28.44
CA ASP A 98 -20.64 22.47 28.77
C ASP A 98 -20.66 21.26 27.82
N GLU A 99 -21.84 20.86 27.34
CA GLU A 99 -22.03 19.84 26.32
C GLU A 99 -21.39 20.26 24.98
N ALA A 100 -21.53 21.52 24.56
CA ALA A 100 -20.88 22.01 23.35
C ALA A 100 -19.34 21.99 23.45
N LYS A 101 -18.78 22.22 24.64
CA LYS A 101 -17.31 22.11 24.87
C LYS A 101 -16.81 20.69 24.69
N ILE A 102 -17.59 19.68 25.09
CA ILE A 102 -17.26 18.26 24.89
C ILE A 102 -17.20 17.96 23.38
N LEU A 103 -18.22 18.36 22.62
CA LEU A 103 -18.27 18.16 21.17
C LEU A 103 -17.13 18.90 20.44
N GLN A 104 -16.79 20.11 20.89
CA GLN A 104 -15.66 20.88 20.36
C GLN A 104 -14.32 20.17 20.57
N ARG A 105 -14.11 19.55 21.74
CA ARG A 105 -12.90 18.77 22.04
C ARG A 105 -12.81 17.54 21.14
N THR A 106 -13.90 16.80 20.99
CA THR A 106 -13.97 15.63 20.07
C THR A 106 -13.61 16.01 18.64
N ARG A 107 -14.15 17.12 18.12
CA ARG A 107 -13.81 17.65 16.78
C ARG A 107 -12.32 18.00 16.66
N SER A 108 -11.74 18.56 17.72
CA SER A 108 -10.35 19.02 17.74
C SER A 108 -9.34 17.88 17.85
N ALA A 109 -9.69 16.79 18.53
CA ALA A 109 -8.83 15.61 18.70
C ALA A 109 -8.48 14.94 17.36
N ILE A 110 -9.40 14.96 16.39
CA ILE A 110 -9.24 14.30 15.08
C ILE A 110 -8.05 14.86 14.27
N ARG A 111 -7.64 16.12 14.51
CA ARG A 111 -6.51 16.76 13.79
C ARG A 111 -5.15 16.62 14.48
N ARG A 112 -5.05 15.98 15.66
CA ARG A 112 -3.78 15.85 16.39
C ARG A 112 -3.10 14.51 16.08
N PRO A 113 -1.86 14.49 15.55
CA PRO A 113 -1.08 13.26 15.47
C PRO A 113 -0.77 12.78 16.89
N GLY A 114 -1.22 11.58 17.26
CA GLY A 114 -0.82 10.89 18.50
C GLY A 114 -1.63 11.16 19.75
N SER A 115 -2.83 11.77 19.68
CA SER A 115 -3.71 11.82 20.86
C SER A 115 -4.40 10.46 21.05
N PRO A 116 -4.19 9.74 22.18
CA PRO A 116 -5.04 8.62 22.54
C PRO A 116 -6.48 9.13 22.66
N PRO A 117 -7.51 8.30 22.40
CA PRO A 117 -8.88 8.68 22.73
C PRO A 117 -8.92 8.96 24.24
N GLU A 118 -9.00 10.23 24.65
CA GLU A 118 -9.27 10.59 26.03
C GLU A 118 -10.63 9.99 26.38
N GLU A 119 -10.66 9.10 27.39
CA GLU A 119 -11.92 8.63 27.99
C GLU A 119 -12.70 9.87 28.43
N VAL A 120 -13.77 10.16 27.70
CA VAL A 120 -14.71 11.21 28.06
C VAL A 120 -15.40 10.75 29.34
N ALA A 121 -14.91 11.19 30.49
CA ALA A 121 -15.60 11.02 31.75
C ALA A 121 -16.92 11.77 31.67
N ILE A 122 -18.01 11.04 31.43
CA ILE A 122 -19.37 11.56 31.53
C ILE A 122 -19.56 11.96 32.99
N PRO A 123 -19.87 13.23 33.32
CA PRO A 123 -20.18 13.61 34.68
C PRO A 123 -21.42 12.82 35.13
N VAL A 124 -21.23 11.84 36.02
CA VAL A 124 -22.34 11.16 36.65
C VAL A 124 -22.86 12.13 37.71
N GLU A 125 -24.05 12.69 37.48
CA GLU A 125 -24.73 13.49 38.50
C GLU A 125 -24.82 12.68 39.81
N PRO A 126 -24.53 13.29 40.98
CA PRO A 126 -24.64 12.58 42.23
C PRO A 126 -26.09 12.15 42.43
N ARG A 127 -26.28 10.83 42.58
CA ARG A 127 -27.58 10.23 42.89
C ARG A 127 -28.15 10.93 44.13
N PRO A 128 -29.40 11.44 44.11
CA PRO A 128 -29.98 12.06 45.29
C PRO A 128 -30.03 11.02 46.41
N VAL A 129 -29.41 11.34 47.53
CA VAL A 129 -29.51 10.53 48.75
C VAL A 129 -30.89 10.83 49.33
N ALA A 130 -31.72 9.78 49.43
CA ALA A 130 -33.03 9.83 50.07
C ALA A 130 -32.91 10.04 51.58
#